data_AF-A0A9K3STR6-F1
#
_entry.id   AF-A0A9K3STR6-F1
#
_cell.length_a   1.000
_cell.length_b   1.000
_cell.length_c   1.000
_cell.angle_alpha   90.00
_cell.angle_beta   90.00
_cell.angle_gamma   90.00
#
_symmetry.space_group_name_H-M   'P 1'
#
loop_
_entity.id
_entity.type
_entity.pdbx_description
1 polymer ?
#
loop_
_entity_poly.entity_id
_entity_poly.type
_entity_poly.pdbx_seq_one_letter_code
_entity_poly.pdbx_strand_id
1 'polypeptide(L)'
;MSFNLWDKNKFQLLPLVFDSVKGDPFYEDLYEFDQKKVKIQFYDLNQNEYQDSFIKLNQYVVWTLKDNVYRVFIDKSYYQKFDILYQPKVNIFFIKYIFSSLKTYNSILLSRYFYMLCGFLFYIINTIVCFKLSLFLGNLKLFLIFLFFLLFLTFSFCLIKYQNNLFLKKKQKLLQEFKNNVEILLGKEKTEKILLEHQEYLNFISNKNKK
;
A
#
# COMPACT_ATOMS: atom_id res chain seq x y z
N MET A 1 -17.39 -19.87 -7.68
CA MET A 1 -18.01 -18.85 -6.81
C MET A 1 -16.94 -17.89 -6.32
N SER A 2 -16.91 -16.65 -6.81
CA SER A 2 -16.04 -15.61 -6.24
C SER A 2 -16.65 -15.10 -4.95
N PHE A 3 -16.04 -15.41 -3.81
CA PHE A 3 -16.37 -14.74 -2.55
C PHE A 3 -15.96 -13.27 -2.65
N ASN A 4 -16.89 -12.42 -3.10
CA ASN A 4 -16.69 -10.97 -3.13
C ASN A 4 -17.09 -10.41 -1.76
N LEU A 5 -16.34 -10.79 -0.72
CA LEU A 5 -16.54 -10.38 0.68
C LEU A 5 -16.18 -8.91 0.94
N TRP A 6 -15.88 -8.12 -0.09
CA TRP A 6 -15.27 -6.81 0.04
C TRP A 6 -16.11 -5.74 -0.60
N ASP A 7 -16.77 -4.97 0.25
CA ASP A 7 -17.32 -3.69 -0.16
C ASP A 7 -16.15 -2.75 -0.47
N LYS A 8 -16.05 -2.31 -1.74
CA LYS A 8 -14.98 -1.42 -2.23
C LYS A 8 -14.86 -0.13 -1.41
N ASN A 9 -15.90 0.22 -0.65
CA ASN A 9 -15.97 1.39 0.22
C ASN A 9 -15.14 1.28 1.51
N LYS A 10 -14.58 0.11 1.85
CA LYS A 10 -13.80 -0.10 3.09
C LYS A 10 -12.28 0.10 2.94
N PHE A 11 -11.77 0.37 1.74
CA PHE A 11 -10.33 0.57 1.57
C PHE A 11 -9.91 1.90 2.19
N GLN A 12 -8.87 1.87 3.03
CA GLN A 12 -8.26 3.04 3.64
C GLN A 12 -6.77 3.07 3.33
N LEU A 13 -6.22 4.26 3.16
CA LEU A 13 -4.80 4.52 3.00
C LEU A 13 -4.43 5.67 3.95
N LEU A 14 -3.58 5.36 4.94
CA LEU A 14 -3.10 6.30 5.94
C LEU A 14 -4.24 7.09 6.63
N PRO A 15 -5.22 6.42 7.27
CA PRO A 15 -6.39 7.09 7.85
C PRO A 15 -6.03 8.12 8.92
N LEU A 16 -4.97 7.88 9.72
CA LEU A 16 -4.48 8.85 10.71
C LEU A 16 -3.99 10.14 10.06
N VAL A 17 -3.27 10.03 8.94
CA VAL A 17 -2.79 11.19 8.15
C VAL A 17 -3.96 11.90 7.49
N PHE A 18 -4.95 11.14 7.02
CA PHE A 18 -6.18 11.69 6.46
C PHE A 18 -6.92 12.55 7.49
N ASP A 19 -7.05 12.06 8.72
CA ASP A 19 -7.81 12.70 9.81
C ASP A 19 -7.08 13.90 10.44
N SER A 20 -5.75 14.00 10.29
CA SER A 20 -4.94 15.08 10.87
C SER A 20 -4.87 16.37 10.04
N VAL A 21 -5.75 16.52 9.05
CA VAL A 21 -5.79 17.71 8.18
C VAL A 21 -6.26 18.95 8.94
N LYS A 22 -5.68 20.10 8.61
CA LYS A 22 -6.05 21.42 9.16
C LYS A 22 -6.39 22.41 8.05
N GLY A 23 -7.50 23.12 8.21
CA GLY A 23 -7.97 24.10 7.23
C GLY A 23 -8.61 23.47 5.99
N ASP A 24 -8.76 24.28 4.95
CA ASP A 24 -9.51 23.94 3.75
C ASP A 24 -8.60 23.47 2.60
N PRO A 25 -9.10 22.65 1.66
CA PRO A 25 -8.36 22.27 0.48
C PRO A 25 -8.17 23.47 -0.45
N PHE A 26 -7.00 23.59 -1.07
CA PHE A 26 -6.75 24.64 -2.06
C PHE A 26 -7.34 24.29 -3.44
N TYR A 27 -7.61 23.00 -3.69
CA TYR A 27 -8.28 22.52 -4.88
C TYR A 27 -9.08 21.26 -4.55
N GLU A 28 -10.30 21.16 -5.07
CA GLU A 28 -11.11 19.97 -4.96
C GLU A 28 -11.87 19.71 -6.25
N ASP A 29 -12.07 18.43 -6.56
CA ASP A 29 -12.75 18.02 -7.78
C ASP A 29 -13.40 16.64 -7.62
N LEU A 30 -14.43 16.38 -8.44
CA LEU A 30 -15.21 15.14 -8.45
C LEU A 30 -14.93 14.37 -9.74
N TYR A 31 -14.51 13.13 -9.57
CA TYR A 31 -14.14 12.24 -10.66
C TYR A 31 -15.11 11.07 -10.75
N GLU A 32 -15.33 10.57 -11.96
CA GLU A 32 -16.00 9.30 -12.17
C GLU A 32 -14.95 8.19 -12.33
N PHE A 33 -14.95 7.22 -11.41
CA PHE A 33 -14.07 6.07 -11.44
C PHE A 33 -14.87 4.80 -11.16
N ASP A 34 -14.86 3.84 -12.08
CA ASP A 34 -15.54 2.55 -11.95
C ASP A 34 -17.05 2.71 -11.60
N GLN A 35 -17.72 3.63 -12.32
CA GLN A 35 -19.14 4.01 -12.16
C GLN A 35 -19.49 4.63 -10.79
N LYS A 36 -18.48 5.06 -10.01
CA LYS A 36 -18.65 5.75 -8.73
C LYS A 36 -18.07 7.15 -8.80
N LYS A 37 -18.72 8.10 -8.12
CA LYS A 37 -18.16 9.43 -7.89
C LYS A 37 -17.10 9.34 -6.78
N VAL A 38 -15.91 9.84 -7.08
CA VAL A 38 -14.75 9.88 -6.19
C VAL A 38 -14.36 11.34 -6.01
N LYS A 39 -14.20 11.78 -4.76
CA LYS A 39 -13.76 13.14 -4.44
C LYS A 39 -12.26 13.17 -4.25
N ILE A 40 -11.54 14.07 -4.92
CA ILE A 40 -10.15 14.37 -4.61
C ILE A 40 -10.07 15.77 -4.01
N GLN A 41 -9.32 15.89 -2.92
CA GLN A 41 -9.04 17.16 -2.25
C GLN A 41 -7.54 17.33 -2.12
N PHE A 42 -7.03 18.47 -2.56
CA PHE A 42 -5.62 18.81 -2.48
C PHE A 42 -5.42 19.82 -1.36
N TYR A 43 -4.48 19.49 -0.48
CA TYR A 43 -4.06 20.29 0.66
C TYR A 43 -2.56 20.53 0.57
N ASP A 44 -2.12 21.68 1.06
CA ASP A 44 -0.70 21.94 1.25
C ASP A 44 -0.16 20.90 2.25
N LEU A 45 1.04 20.36 2.01
CA LEU A 45 1.68 19.43 2.93
C LEU A 45 1.77 20.00 4.35
N ASN A 46 1.88 21.32 4.47
CA ASN A 46 1.97 22.01 5.77
C ASN A 46 0.66 22.01 6.57
N GLN A 47 -0.45 21.63 5.93
CA GLN A 47 -1.75 21.48 6.57
C GLN A 47 -1.91 20.12 7.28
N ASN A 48 -0.84 19.34 7.42
CA ASN A 48 -0.86 18.03 8.05
C ASN A 48 0.05 17.97 9.28
N GLU A 49 -0.43 17.38 10.37
CA GLU A 49 0.35 17.23 11.61
C GLU A 49 1.63 16.39 11.45
N TYR A 50 1.67 15.52 10.44
CA TYR A 50 2.82 14.65 10.15
C TYR A 50 3.81 15.26 9.12
N GLN A 51 3.66 16.54 8.75
CA GLN A 51 4.50 17.23 7.75
C GLN A 51 6.01 16.98 7.96
N ASP A 52 6.49 17.12 9.20
CA ASP A 52 7.93 17.02 9.52
C ASP A 52 8.45 15.61 9.27
N SER A 53 7.60 14.60 9.46
CA SER A 53 7.94 13.20 9.20
C SER A 53 8.06 12.94 7.70
N PHE A 54 7.17 13.52 6.90
CA PHE A 54 7.22 13.39 5.44
C PHE A 54 8.43 14.10 4.84
N ILE A 55 8.74 15.31 5.31
CA ILE A 55 9.92 16.06 4.87
C ILE A 55 11.21 15.29 5.19
N LYS A 56 11.34 14.71 6.38
CA LYS A 56 12.48 13.84 6.76
C LYS A 56 12.63 12.62 5.86
N LEU A 57 11.53 12.11 5.32
CA LEU A 57 11.50 10.98 4.39
C LEU A 57 11.63 11.40 2.92
N ASN A 58 11.86 12.68 2.62
CA ASN A 58 11.83 13.26 1.27
C ASN A 58 10.50 12.96 0.53
N GLN A 59 9.40 12.93 1.25
CA GLN A 59 8.05 12.74 0.71
C GLN A 59 7.35 14.09 0.59
N TYR A 60 7.25 14.59 -0.63
CA TYR A 60 6.62 15.89 -0.95
C TYR A 60 5.18 15.75 -1.44
N VAL A 61 4.70 14.52 -1.59
CA VAL A 61 3.37 14.18 -2.08
C VAL A 61 2.90 12.95 -1.32
N VAL A 62 1.78 13.06 -0.62
CA VAL A 62 1.19 11.96 0.15
C VAL A 62 -0.27 11.81 -0.24
N TRP A 63 -0.59 10.69 -0.87
CA TRP A 63 -1.97 10.30 -1.14
C TRP A 63 -2.53 9.53 0.05
N THR A 64 -3.75 9.90 0.46
CA THR A 64 -4.50 9.23 1.51
C THR A 64 -5.91 8.93 1.01
N LEU A 65 -6.56 7.93 1.60
CA LEU A 65 -7.90 7.48 1.21
C LEU A 65 -8.69 7.10 2.46
N LYS A 66 -9.89 7.66 2.59
CA LYS A 66 -10.87 7.25 3.59
C LYS A 66 -12.27 7.56 3.06
N ASP A 67 -13.21 6.63 3.24
CA ASP A 67 -14.63 6.78 2.87
C ASP A 67 -14.86 7.30 1.42
N ASN A 68 -14.10 6.76 0.45
CA ASN A 68 -14.08 7.16 -0.97
C ASN A 68 -13.64 8.62 -1.26
N VAL A 69 -13.04 9.30 -0.28
CA VAL A 69 -12.40 10.60 -0.47
C VAL A 69 -10.89 10.39 -0.50
N TYR A 70 -10.25 10.91 -1.56
CA TYR A 70 -8.80 10.97 -1.68
C TYR A 70 -8.34 12.34 -1.21
N ARG A 71 -7.44 12.38 -0.22
CA ARG A 71 -6.75 13.62 0.13
C ARG A 71 -5.30 13.53 -0.29
N VAL A 72 -4.84 14.54 -1.02
CA VAL A 72 -3.48 14.67 -1.50
C VAL A 72 -2.83 15.81 -0.74
N PHE A 73 -1.87 15.47 0.11
CA PHE A 73 -1.03 16.46 0.79
C PHE A 73 0.21 16.67 -0.06
N ILE A 74 0.42 17.89 -0.54
CA ILE A 74 1.47 18.18 -1.50
C ILE A 74 2.20 19.47 -1.16
N ASP A 75 3.52 19.44 -1.22
CA ASP A 75 4.32 20.64 -1.07
C ASP A 75 4.01 21.63 -2.20
N LYS A 76 3.80 22.90 -1.84
CA LYS A 76 3.39 23.93 -2.81
C LYS A 76 4.41 24.13 -3.93
N SER A 77 5.70 24.12 -3.62
CA SER A 77 6.77 24.27 -4.62
C SER A 77 6.83 23.06 -5.56
N TYR A 78 6.59 21.87 -5.00
CA TYR A 78 6.50 20.64 -5.78
C TYR A 78 5.30 20.68 -6.73
N TYR A 79 4.11 21.04 -6.24
CA TYR A 79 2.90 21.13 -7.05
C TYR A 79 3.05 22.12 -8.20
N GLN A 80 3.65 23.29 -7.95
CA GLN A 80 3.89 24.29 -8.99
C GLN A 80 4.86 23.81 -10.07
N LYS A 81 5.87 23.03 -9.72
CA LYS A 81 6.85 22.51 -10.68
C LYS A 81 6.31 21.34 -11.50
N PHE A 82 5.45 20.51 -10.91
CA PHE A 82 4.96 19.26 -11.50
C PHE A 82 3.44 19.22 -11.68
N ASP A 83 2.81 20.38 -11.89
CA ASP A 83 1.36 20.56 -12.03
C ASP A 83 0.73 19.64 -13.08
N ILE A 84 1.47 19.37 -14.16
CA ILE A 84 1.08 18.49 -15.25
C ILE A 84 0.77 17.05 -14.78
N LEU A 85 1.39 16.60 -13.69
CA LEU A 85 1.12 15.28 -13.09
C LEU A 85 -0.19 15.24 -12.29
N TYR A 86 -0.81 16.38 -12.04
CA TYR A 86 -2.03 16.50 -11.23
C TYR A 86 -3.23 16.96 -12.06
N GLN A 87 -3.11 16.90 -13.38
CA GLN A 87 -4.23 17.12 -14.28
C GLN A 87 -5.30 16.02 -14.10
N PRO A 88 -6.59 16.33 -14.35
CA PRO A 88 -7.70 15.41 -14.14
C PRO A 88 -7.48 13.98 -14.68
N LYS A 89 -6.95 13.85 -15.90
CA LYS A 89 -6.67 12.55 -16.53
C LYS A 89 -5.57 11.77 -15.80
N VAL A 90 -4.53 12.44 -15.32
CA VAL A 90 -3.43 11.80 -14.58
C VAL A 90 -3.88 11.40 -13.17
N ASN A 91 -4.71 12.22 -12.52
CA ASN A 91 -5.32 11.90 -11.23
C ASN A 91 -6.12 10.59 -11.27
N ILE A 92 -6.85 10.33 -12.37
CA ILE A 92 -7.56 9.06 -12.58
C ILE A 92 -6.57 7.88 -12.62
N PHE A 93 -5.41 8.03 -13.27
CA PHE A 93 -4.37 7.00 -13.27
C PHE A 93 -3.79 6.77 -11.87
N PHE A 94 -3.59 7.82 -11.07
CA PHE A 94 -3.17 7.69 -9.67
C PHE A 94 -4.21 6.94 -8.83
N ILE A 95 -5.49 7.30 -8.94
CA ILE A 95 -6.60 6.61 -8.26
C ILE A 95 -6.58 5.13 -8.64
N LYS A 96 -6.51 4.81 -9.94
CA LYS A 96 -6.47 3.43 -10.44
C LYS A 96 -5.29 2.66 -9.84
N TYR A 97 -4.11 3.26 -9.82
CA TYR A 97 -2.89 2.68 -9.26
C TYR A 97 -3.03 2.40 -7.76
N ILE A 98 -3.48 3.39 -6.98
CA ILE A 98 -3.65 3.28 -5.52
C ILE A 98 -4.68 2.20 -5.21
N PHE A 99 -5.87 2.28 -5.82
CA PHE A 99 -6.96 1.34 -5.58
C PHE A 99 -6.55 -0.10 -5.94
N SER A 100 -5.90 -0.29 -7.10
CA SER A 100 -5.43 -1.63 -7.52
C SER A 100 -4.34 -2.17 -6.59
N SER A 101 -3.47 -1.29 -6.06
CA SER A 101 -2.44 -1.66 -5.09
C SER A 101 -3.05 -2.10 -3.77
N LEU A 102 -4.04 -1.37 -3.26
CA LEU A 102 -4.78 -1.71 -2.03
C LEU A 102 -5.56 -3.03 -2.19
N LYS A 103 -6.25 -3.21 -3.31
CA LYS A 103 -6.95 -4.46 -3.63
C LYS A 103 -5.99 -5.65 -3.66
N THR A 104 -4.82 -5.47 -4.28
CA THR A 104 -3.78 -6.49 -4.34
C THR A 104 -3.22 -6.82 -2.97
N TYR A 105 -2.91 -5.81 -2.16
CA TYR A 105 -2.42 -5.97 -0.79
C TYR A 105 -3.42 -6.76 0.06
N ASN A 106 -4.70 -6.35 0.07
CA ASN A 106 -5.73 -7.01 0.86
C ASN A 106 -5.99 -8.46 0.40
N SER A 107 -5.98 -8.72 -0.90
CA SER A 107 -6.11 -10.09 -1.43
C SER A 107 -4.98 -10.99 -0.93
N ILE A 108 -3.74 -10.50 -0.92
CA ILE A 108 -2.58 -11.24 -0.41
C ILE A 108 -2.67 -11.41 1.10
N LEU A 109 -3.09 -10.37 1.82
CA LEU A 109 -3.25 -10.40 3.27
C LEU A 109 -4.32 -11.41 3.71
N LEU A 110 -5.46 -11.46 3.02
CA LEU A 110 -6.53 -12.43 3.29
C LEU A 110 -6.03 -13.87 3.06
N SER A 111 -5.34 -14.10 1.94
CA SER A 111 -4.71 -15.37 1.65
C SER A 111 -3.68 -15.75 2.73
N ARG A 112 -2.90 -14.79 3.22
CA ARG A 112 -1.98 -14.98 4.35
C ARG A 112 -2.69 -15.51 5.58
N TYR A 113 -3.74 -14.81 6.02
CA TYR A 113 -4.49 -15.19 7.22
C TYR A 113 -5.12 -16.57 7.08
N PHE A 114 -5.67 -16.88 5.90
CA PHE A 114 -6.21 -18.22 5.62
C PHE A 114 -5.14 -19.31 5.76
N TYR A 115 -3.98 -19.15 5.12
CA TYR A 115 -2.91 -20.14 5.22
C TYR A 115 -2.30 -20.25 6.62
N MET A 116 -2.16 -19.13 7.34
CA MET A 116 -1.71 -19.15 8.74
C MET A 116 -2.73 -19.87 9.64
N LEU A 117 -4.03 -19.66 9.42
CA LEU A 117 -5.09 -20.36 10.13
C LEU A 117 -5.03 -21.86 9.85
N CYS A 118 -4.88 -22.28 8.58
CA CYS A 118 -4.72 -23.70 8.23
C CYS A 118 -3.48 -24.32 8.88
N GLY A 119 -2.34 -23.61 8.86
CA GLY A 119 -1.11 -24.06 9.52
C GLY A 119 -1.27 -24.20 11.04
N PHE A 120 -2.00 -23.26 11.66
CA PHE A 120 -2.29 -23.31 13.08
C PHE A 120 -3.23 -24.47 13.43
N LEU A 121 -4.29 -24.69 12.65
CA LEU A 121 -5.19 -25.83 12.83
C LEU A 121 -4.45 -27.15 12.66
N PHE A 122 -3.54 -27.25 11.69
CA PHE A 122 -2.67 -28.42 11.53
C PHE A 122 -1.82 -28.67 12.79
N TYR A 123 -1.21 -27.63 13.35
CA TYR A 123 -0.47 -27.73 14.62
C TYR A 123 -1.36 -28.22 15.78
N ILE A 124 -2.57 -27.66 15.94
CA ILE A 124 -3.51 -28.05 16.98
C ILE A 124 -3.94 -29.52 16.84
N ILE A 125 -4.28 -29.95 15.63
CA ILE A 125 -4.66 -31.34 15.36
C ILE A 125 -3.52 -32.29 15.74
N ASN A 126 -2.29 -32.01 15.32
CA ASN A 126 -1.14 -32.84 15.67
C ASN A 126 -0.88 -32.87 17.19
N THR A 127 -1.07 -31.73 17.86
CA THR A 127 -0.94 -31.65 19.32
C THR A 127 -1.96 -32.57 20.01
N ILE A 128 -3.23 -32.52 19.59
CA ILE A 128 -4.29 -33.39 20.11
C ILE A 128 -3.95 -34.88 19.87
N VAL A 129 -3.46 -35.22 18.68
CA VAL A 129 -3.03 -36.58 18.33
C VAL A 129 -1.89 -37.05 19.24
N CYS A 130 -0.87 -36.22 19.46
CA CYS A 130 0.24 -36.55 20.36
C CYS A 130 -0.22 -36.77 21.81
N PHE A 131 -1.22 -36.02 22.30
CA PHE A 131 -1.79 -36.25 23.64
C PHE A 131 -2.62 -37.54 23.72
N LYS A 132 -3.41 -37.86 22.68
CA LYS A 132 -4.18 -39.12 22.64
C LYS A 132 -3.27 -40.36 22.60
N LEU A 133 -2.11 -40.26 21.94
CA LEU A 133 -1.12 -41.33 21.85
C LEU A 133 -0.10 -41.31 23.01
N SER A 134 -0.41 -40.62 24.11
CA SER A 134 0.55 -40.40 25.21
C SER A 134 1.10 -41.67 25.85
N LEU A 135 0.32 -42.76 25.92
CA LEU A 135 0.78 -44.07 26.41
C LEU A 135 1.84 -44.71 25.51
N PHE A 136 1.77 -44.48 24.20
CA PHE A 136 2.71 -45.05 23.22
C PHE A 136 3.95 -44.17 23.05
N LEU A 137 3.78 -42.84 23.10
CA LEU A 137 4.85 -41.87 22.83
C LEU A 137 5.70 -41.52 24.06
N GLY A 138 5.19 -41.72 25.29
CA GLY A 138 5.91 -41.39 26.52
C GLY A 138 6.45 -39.96 26.50
N ASN A 139 7.76 -39.79 26.73
CA ASN A 139 8.44 -38.48 26.75
C ASN A 139 8.65 -37.88 25.35
N LEU A 140 8.58 -38.67 24.27
CA LEU A 140 8.75 -38.18 22.89
C LEU A 140 7.61 -37.24 22.47
N LYS A 141 6.44 -37.29 23.13
CA LYS A 141 5.30 -36.42 22.82
C LYS A 141 5.64 -34.94 22.91
N LEU A 142 6.42 -34.53 23.92
CA LEU A 142 6.77 -33.12 24.14
C LEU A 142 7.72 -32.65 23.04
N PHE A 143 8.68 -33.49 22.66
CA PHE A 143 9.58 -33.23 21.55
C PHE A 143 8.82 -33.08 20.22
N LEU A 144 7.86 -33.97 19.93
CA LEU A 144 7.05 -33.88 18.71
C LEU A 144 6.16 -32.63 18.68
N ILE A 145 5.52 -32.27 19.80
CA ILE A 145 4.74 -31.03 19.89
C ILE A 145 5.63 -29.81 19.63
N PHE A 146 6.82 -29.77 20.22
CA PHE A 146 7.79 -28.72 19.99
C PHE A 146 8.25 -28.68 18.52
N LEU A 147 8.49 -29.84 17.90
CA LEU A 147 8.85 -29.94 16.49
C LEU A 147 7.75 -29.40 15.58
N PHE A 148 6.48 -29.78 15.81
CA PHE A 148 5.35 -29.25 15.03
C PHE A 148 5.17 -27.75 15.22
N PHE A 149 5.43 -27.23 16.42
CA PHE A 149 5.44 -25.79 16.66
C PHE A 149 6.54 -25.08 15.85
N LEU A 150 7.77 -25.61 15.84
CA LEU A 150 8.86 -25.09 15.01
C LEU A 150 8.53 -25.15 13.51
N LEU A 151 7.89 -26.23 13.04
CA LEU A 151 7.43 -26.36 11.66
C LEU A 151 6.38 -25.30 11.31
N PHE A 152 5.43 -25.04 12.21
CA PHE A 152 4.45 -23.97 12.03
C PHE A 152 5.09 -22.58 11.96
N LEU A 153 6.06 -22.29 12.83
CA LEU A 153 6.78 -21.01 12.81
C LEU A 153 7.59 -20.82 11.53
N THR A 154 8.35 -21.84 11.12
CA THR A 154 9.14 -21.79 9.89
C THR A 154 8.26 -21.65 8.65
N PHE A 155 7.15 -22.39 8.58
CA PHE A 155 6.13 -22.22 7.54
C PHE A 155 5.60 -20.79 7.49
N SER A 156 5.22 -20.22 8.64
CA SER A 156 4.67 -18.87 8.74
C SER A 156 5.66 -17.81 8.27
N PHE A 157 6.93 -17.92 8.65
CA PHE A 157 7.98 -17.01 8.21
C PHE A 157 8.21 -17.09 6.69
N CYS A 158 8.32 -18.30 6.14
CA CYS A 158 8.46 -18.53 4.71
C CYS A 158 7.28 -17.97 3.92
N LEU A 159 6.05 -18.19 4.41
CA LEU A 159 4.82 -17.68 3.81
C LEU A 159 4.82 -16.14 3.74
N ILE A 160 5.14 -15.48 4.85
CA ILE A 160 5.22 -14.01 4.91
C ILE A 160 6.24 -13.48 3.90
N LYS A 161 7.44 -14.04 3.88
CA LYS A 161 8.51 -13.64 2.94
C LYS A 161 8.09 -13.82 1.49
N TYR A 162 7.52 -14.98 1.15
CA TYR A 162 7.05 -15.28 -0.19
C TYR A 162 5.96 -14.30 -0.65
N GLN A 163 4.95 -14.08 0.20
CA GLN A 163 3.84 -13.19 -0.14
C GLN A 163 4.24 -11.72 -0.20
N ASN A 164 5.19 -11.26 0.63
CA ASN A 164 5.76 -9.91 0.51
C ASN A 164 6.46 -9.74 -0.84
N ASN A 165 7.26 -10.72 -1.26
CA ASN A 165 7.90 -10.69 -2.58
C ASN A 165 6.87 -10.69 -3.72
N LEU A 166 5.79 -11.47 -3.61
CA LEU A 166 4.69 -11.45 -4.57
C LEU A 166 4.02 -10.08 -4.64
N PHE A 167 3.74 -9.46 -3.49
CA PHE A 167 3.16 -8.12 -3.43
C PHE A 167 4.07 -7.09 -4.12
N LEU A 168 5.38 -7.11 -3.83
CA LEU A 168 6.35 -6.22 -4.47
C LEU A 168 6.37 -6.38 -5.99
N LYS A 169 6.40 -7.61 -6.50
CA LYS A 169 6.34 -7.88 -7.96
C LYS A 169 5.05 -7.35 -8.59
N LYS A 170 3.90 -7.56 -7.95
CA LYS A 170 2.62 -7.04 -8.45
C LYS A 170 2.55 -5.52 -8.40
N LYS A 171 3.04 -4.89 -7.32
CA LYS A 171 3.14 -3.44 -7.17
C LYS A 171 4.02 -2.82 -8.25
N GLN A 172 5.15 -3.46 -8.58
CA GLN A 172 6.02 -3.03 -9.68
C GLN A 172 5.31 -3.08 -11.03
N LYS A 173 4.55 -4.14 -11.31
CA LYS A 173 3.74 -4.23 -12.54
C LYS A 173 2.69 -3.12 -12.63
N LEU A 174 1.96 -2.87 -11.53
CA LEU A 174 0.98 -1.77 -11.46
C LEU A 174 1.63 -0.40 -11.65
N LEU A 175 2.84 -0.20 -11.10
CA LEU A 175 3.60 1.04 -11.28
C LEU A 175 4.05 1.21 -12.72
N GLN A 176 4.47 0.12 -13.39
CA GLN A 176 4.82 0.17 -14.80
C GLN A 176 3.60 0.49 -15.67
N GLU A 177 2.45 -0.12 -15.39
CA GLU A 177 1.19 0.21 -16.08
C GLU A 177 0.83 1.69 -15.90
N PHE A 178 0.94 2.22 -14.68
CA PHE A 178 0.75 3.64 -14.39
C PHE A 178 1.68 4.52 -15.23
N LYS A 179 2.98 4.23 -15.25
CA LYS A 179 3.97 4.98 -16.04
C LYS A 179 3.64 4.94 -17.53
N ASN A 180 3.32 3.78 -18.07
CA ASN A 180 2.94 3.63 -19.47
C ASN A 180 1.69 4.45 -19.81
N ASN A 181 0.67 4.46 -18.94
CA ASN A 181 -0.55 5.26 -19.16
C ASN A 181 -0.26 6.77 -19.15
N VAL A 182 0.62 7.23 -18.25
CA VAL A 182 1.08 8.63 -18.22
C VAL A 182 1.88 8.95 -19.48
N GLU A 183 2.76 8.07 -19.92
CA GLU A 183 3.58 8.24 -21.11
C GLU A 183 2.73 8.33 -22.39
N ILE A 184 1.72 7.46 -22.51
CA ILE A 184 0.77 7.51 -23.63
C ILE A 184 -0.01 8.83 -23.63
N LEU A 185 -0.37 9.36 -22.45
CA LEU A 185 -1.14 10.59 -22.33
C LEU A 185 -0.31 11.85 -22.59
N LEU A 186 0.90 11.94 -22.02
CA LEU A 186 1.74 13.13 -22.07
C LEU A 186 2.74 13.11 -23.24
N GLY A 187 3.04 11.93 -23.79
CA GLY A 187 4.11 11.70 -24.73
C GLY A 187 5.43 11.32 -24.05
N LYS A 188 6.24 10.53 -24.75
CA LYS A 188 7.52 9.99 -24.25
C LYS A 188 8.50 11.08 -23.84
N GLU A 189 8.76 12.05 -24.72
CA GLU A 189 9.72 13.13 -24.46
C GLU A 189 9.35 13.98 -23.24
N LYS A 190 8.07 14.35 -23.10
CA LYS A 190 7.58 15.10 -21.93
C LYS A 190 7.73 14.28 -20.65
N THR A 191 7.43 12.98 -20.72
CA THR A 191 7.51 12.09 -19.56
C THR A 191 8.96 11.90 -19.12
N GLU A 192 9.88 11.70 -20.06
CA GLU A 192 11.33 11.61 -19.78
C GLU A 192 11.86 12.90 -19.16
N LYS A 193 11.45 14.06 -19.69
CA LYS A 193 11.80 15.37 -19.14
C LYS A 193 11.31 15.53 -17.69
N ILE A 194 10.04 15.21 -17.42
CA ILE A 194 9.48 15.26 -16.06
C ILE A 194 10.24 14.33 -15.10
N LEU A 195 10.60 13.13 -15.55
CA LEU A 195 11.36 12.17 -14.72
C LEU A 195 12.75 12.70 -14.36
N LEU A 196 13.45 13.33 -15.31
CA LEU A 196 14.74 13.97 -15.08
C LEU A 196 14.60 15.15 -14.10
N GLU A 197 13.66 16.06 -14.34
CA GLU A 197 13.41 17.22 -13.48
C GLU A 197 13.01 16.83 -12.05
N HIS A 198 12.29 15.70 -11.90
CA HIS A 198 11.94 15.14 -10.61
C HIS A 198 13.17 14.60 -9.88
N GLN A 199 14.05 13.86 -10.55
CA GLN A 199 15.31 13.39 -9.96
C GLN A 199 16.20 14.55 -9.52
N GLU A 200 16.33 15.58 -10.35
CA GLU A 200 17.08 16.79 -10.02
C GLU A 200 16.49 17.52 -8.80
N TYR A 201 15.17 17.64 -8.74
CA TYR A 201 14.48 18.24 -7.60
C TYR A 201 14.77 17.48 -6.29
N LEU A 202 14.66 16.15 -6.30
CA LEU A 202 14.96 15.32 -5.14
C LEU A 202 16.43 15.44 -4.70
N ASN A 203 17.37 15.47 -5.66
CA ASN A 203 18.79 15.66 -5.37
C ASN A 203 19.06 17.04 -4.76
N PHE A 204 18.45 18.09 -5.31
CA PHE A 204 18.58 19.45 -4.81
C PHE A 204 18.11 19.56 -3.35
N ILE A 205 16.92 19.03 -3.02
CA ILE A 205 16.42 19.12 -1.65
C ILE A 205 17.22 18.24 -0.68
N SER A 206 17.60 17.03 -1.08
CA SER A 206 18.46 16.17 -0.27
C SER A 206 19.77 16.87 0.12
N ASN A 207 20.36 17.63 -0.80
CA ASN A 207 21.56 18.42 -0.53
C ASN A 207 21.29 19.65 0.35
N LYS A 208 20.11 20.27 0.23
CA LYS A 208 19.70 21.39 1.08
C LYS A 208 19.48 20.96 2.54
N ASN A 209 18.88 19.79 2.76
CA ASN A 209 18.57 19.28 4.10
C ASN A 209 19.79 18.68 4.84
N LYS A 210 20.94 18.53 4.15
CA LYS A 210 22.21 18.07 4.74
C LYS A 210 23.11 19.22 5.22
N LYS A 211 22.76 20.47 4.90
CA LYS A 211 23.45 21.69 5.36
C LYS A 211 22.73 22.28 6.56
#